data_AF-A0A2N2M675-F1
#
_entry.id   AF-A0A2N2M675-F1
#
_cell.length_a   1.000
_cell.length_b   1.000
_cell.length_c   1.000
_cell.angle_alpha   90.00
_cell.angle_beta   90.00
_cell.angle_gamma   90.00
#
_symmetry.space_group_name_H-M   'P 1'
#
loop_
_entity.id
_entity.type
_entity.pdbx_description
1 polymer ?
#
loop_
_entity_poly.entity_id
_entity_poly.type
_entity_poly.pdbx_seq_one_letter_code
_entity_poly.pdbx_strand_id
1 'polypeptide(L)'
;MLKVIEDEKLIARYARRFAGTFRPFTDEKIRVKLGHQGASFSAKVSWSKRLGIWIFSHSAKDVRYWNAFGLGKPQVSGHLPITAEINFPRAGIDRKTGAAFARDAWNNVYVIHRGKIGGGKKGIGKTLFEENYRGNWAWMEDGDSLAEVAVIGALQSPRFALQAAHFVRKIEKLKSAASFSSQTSINFSEAAFHEELVGSPPSSPPDNIADACDHDLIISQLAALLHRWKFR
;
A
#
# COMPACT_ATOMS: atom_id res chain seq x y z
N MET A 1 10.56 2.65 17.86
CA MET A 1 11.39 2.47 16.65
C MET A 1 11.22 1.05 16.13
N LEU A 2 11.16 0.88 14.80
CA LEU A 2 11.03 -0.42 14.15
C LEU A 2 12.40 -0.99 13.78
N LYS A 3 12.49 -2.32 13.61
CA LYS A 3 13.67 -3.02 13.09
C LYS A 3 13.27 -3.95 11.95
N VAL A 4 13.95 -3.85 10.82
CA VAL A 4 13.68 -4.70 9.65
C VAL A 4 13.89 -6.18 9.98
N ILE A 5 13.05 -7.04 9.41
CA ILE A 5 13.19 -8.49 9.50
C ILE A 5 13.94 -8.99 8.27
N GLU A 6 15.12 -9.55 8.50
CA GLU A 6 16.04 -10.02 7.45
C GLU A 6 16.13 -11.56 7.34
N ASP A 7 15.68 -12.29 8.35
CA ASP A 7 15.69 -13.76 8.36
C ASP A 7 14.76 -14.33 7.28
N GLU A 8 15.31 -15.17 6.41
CA GLU A 8 14.60 -15.76 5.27
C GLU A 8 13.35 -16.56 5.69
N LYS A 9 13.46 -17.35 6.77
CA LYS A 9 12.36 -18.20 7.23
C LYS A 9 11.22 -17.36 7.78
N LEU A 10 11.54 -16.29 8.52
CA LEU A 10 10.57 -15.33 9.03
C LEU A 10 9.92 -14.56 7.87
N ILE A 11 10.69 -14.05 6.91
CA ILE A 11 10.15 -13.37 5.73
C ILE A 11 9.20 -14.31 4.96
N ALA A 12 9.59 -15.55 4.71
CA ALA A 12 8.74 -16.54 4.04
C ALA A 12 7.46 -16.86 4.81
N ARG A 13 7.53 -16.93 6.14
CA ARG A 13 6.36 -17.10 7.02
C ARG A 13 5.43 -15.90 6.94
N TYR A 14 5.97 -14.68 7.02
CA TYR A 14 5.18 -13.46 7.02
C TYR A 14 4.61 -13.13 5.65
N ALA A 15 5.32 -13.43 4.55
CA ALA A 15 4.79 -13.33 3.19
C ALA A 15 3.59 -14.26 2.96
N ARG A 16 3.66 -15.52 3.46
CA ARG A 16 2.52 -16.44 3.44
C ARG A 16 1.34 -15.91 4.26
N ARG A 17 1.60 -15.38 5.46
CA ARG A 17 0.57 -14.77 6.31
C ARG A 17 -0.08 -13.57 5.62
N PHE A 18 0.73 -12.66 5.06
CA PHE A 18 0.30 -11.49 4.31
C PHE A 18 -0.66 -11.87 3.19
N ALA A 19 -0.26 -12.78 2.29
CA ALA A 19 -1.14 -13.25 1.21
C ALA A 19 -2.39 -13.97 1.75
N GLY A 20 -2.27 -14.66 2.89
CA GLY A 20 -3.37 -15.30 3.59
C GLY A 20 -4.43 -14.32 4.12
N THR A 21 -4.05 -13.10 4.52
CA THR A 21 -4.98 -12.12 5.11
C THR A 21 -6.13 -11.71 4.18
N PHE A 22 -5.91 -11.78 2.85
CA PHE A 22 -6.91 -11.38 1.86
C PHE A 22 -7.87 -12.51 1.45
N ARG A 23 -7.55 -13.78 1.75
CA ARG A 23 -8.37 -14.92 1.34
C ARG A 23 -9.81 -14.84 1.84
N PRO A 24 -10.10 -14.45 3.09
CA PRO A 24 -11.47 -14.32 3.58
C PRO A 24 -12.30 -13.24 2.87
N PHE A 25 -11.66 -12.33 2.12
CA PHE A 25 -12.30 -11.22 1.42
C PHE A 25 -12.45 -11.49 -0.09
N THR A 26 -12.02 -12.65 -0.58
CA THR A 26 -12.07 -12.96 -2.01
C THR A 26 -13.47 -13.36 -2.43
N ASP A 27 -14.11 -12.54 -3.26
CA ASP A 27 -15.42 -12.82 -3.83
C ASP A 27 -15.31 -13.62 -5.13
N GLU A 28 -14.32 -13.30 -5.97
CA GLU A 28 -14.19 -13.88 -7.30
C GLU A 28 -12.71 -14.00 -7.71
N LYS A 29 -12.38 -14.96 -8.59
CA LYS A 29 -11.07 -15.04 -9.24
C LYS A 29 -11.20 -14.84 -10.75
N ILE A 30 -10.66 -13.74 -11.26
CA ILE A 30 -10.87 -13.27 -12.63
C ILE A 30 -9.58 -13.44 -13.45
N ARG A 31 -9.67 -13.97 -14.67
CA ARG A 31 -8.54 -14.08 -15.60
C ARG A 31 -8.38 -12.78 -16.38
N VAL A 32 -7.17 -12.22 -16.37
CA VAL A 32 -6.84 -10.90 -16.93
C VAL A 32 -5.50 -10.92 -17.66
N LYS A 33 -5.20 -9.87 -18.42
CA LYS A 33 -3.84 -9.58 -18.89
C LYS A 33 -3.21 -8.55 -17.95
N LEU A 34 -2.37 -9.02 -17.03
CA LEU A 34 -1.73 -8.17 -16.04
C LEU A 34 -0.53 -7.45 -16.68
N GLY A 35 -0.53 -6.13 -16.65
CA GLY A 35 0.57 -5.32 -17.19
C GLY A 35 1.77 -5.27 -16.25
N HIS A 36 2.97 -5.45 -16.78
CA HIS A 36 4.24 -5.28 -16.06
C HIS A 36 5.31 -4.71 -17.02
N GLN A 37 5.91 -3.55 -16.69
CA GLN A 37 7.04 -2.88 -17.37
C GLN A 37 7.35 -3.40 -18.79
N GLY A 38 6.58 -2.95 -19.80
CA GLY A 38 6.80 -3.27 -21.21
C GLY A 38 6.19 -4.60 -21.72
N ALA A 39 5.58 -5.41 -20.85
CA ALA A 39 4.92 -6.66 -21.19
C ALA A 39 3.56 -6.81 -20.50
N SER A 40 2.77 -7.77 -20.97
CA SER A 40 1.59 -8.25 -20.25
C SER A 40 1.54 -9.77 -20.32
N PHE A 41 1.04 -10.40 -19.26
CA PHE A 41 0.90 -11.86 -19.22
C PHE A 41 -0.46 -12.26 -18.66
N SER A 42 -0.91 -13.46 -19.00
CA SER A 42 -2.17 -13.97 -18.48
C SER A 42 -2.02 -14.33 -17.00
N ALA A 43 -2.86 -13.75 -16.15
CA ALA A 43 -2.87 -13.98 -14.71
C ALA A 43 -4.29 -14.19 -14.21
N LYS A 44 -4.43 -14.86 -13.05
CA LYS A 44 -5.70 -14.93 -12.32
C LYS A 44 -5.58 -14.07 -11.07
N VAL A 45 -6.39 -13.02 -10.98
CA VAL A 45 -6.42 -12.10 -9.83
C VAL A 45 -7.63 -12.40 -8.96
N SER A 46 -7.51 -12.14 -7.66
CA SER A 46 -8.61 -12.26 -6.70
C SER A 46 -9.27 -10.91 -6.53
N TRP A 47 -10.57 -10.81 -6.81
CA TRP A 47 -11.36 -9.60 -6.63
C TRP A 47 -12.07 -9.62 -5.28
N SER A 48 -12.07 -8.47 -4.59
CA SER A 48 -12.82 -8.24 -3.38
C SER A 48 -13.72 -7.01 -3.53
N LYS A 49 -15.03 -7.22 -3.58
CA LYS A 49 -16.05 -6.17 -3.52
C LYS A 49 -15.98 -5.41 -2.20
N ARG A 50 -15.78 -6.12 -1.08
CA ARG A 50 -15.71 -5.51 0.26
C ARG A 50 -14.52 -4.57 0.40
N LEU A 51 -13.34 -4.97 -0.10
CA LEU A 51 -12.14 -4.14 -0.04
C LEU A 51 -12.05 -3.12 -1.18
N GLY A 52 -12.82 -3.32 -2.26
CA GLY A 52 -12.81 -2.49 -3.46
C GLY A 52 -11.55 -2.67 -4.32
N ILE A 53 -10.82 -3.77 -4.13
CA ILE A 53 -9.52 -4.03 -4.76
C ILE A 53 -9.45 -5.41 -5.41
N TRP A 54 -8.62 -5.53 -6.44
CA TRP A 54 -8.12 -6.81 -6.91
C TRP A 54 -6.69 -7.02 -6.42
N ILE A 55 -6.33 -8.30 -6.23
CA ILE A 55 -5.05 -8.73 -5.66
C ILE A 55 -4.46 -9.84 -6.51
N PHE A 56 -3.17 -9.72 -6.83
CA PHE A 56 -2.37 -10.77 -7.42
C PHE A 56 -1.18 -11.05 -6.50
N SER A 57 -1.05 -12.29 -6.03
CA SER A 57 0.11 -12.72 -5.25
C SER A 57 0.81 -13.87 -5.98
N HIS A 58 2.10 -13.70 -6.25
CA HIS A 58 2.93 -14.71 -6.86
C HIS A 58 4.30 -14.75 -6.20
N SER A 59 4.79 -15.95 -5.95
CA SER A 59 6.18 -16.16 -5.57
C SER A 59 6.97 -16.42 -6.84
N ALA A 60 7.50 -15.37 -7.47
CA ALA A 60 8.47 -15.56 -8.54
C ALA A 60 9.70 -16.27 -7.96
N LYS A 61 10.11 -17.38 -8.58
CA LYS A 61 11.32 -18.10 -8.13
C LYS A 61 12.50 -17.11 -8.13
N ASP A 62 13.22 -17.11 -7.02
CA ASP A 62 14.53 -16.47 -6.84
C ASP A 62 14.63 -14.94 -6.88
N VAL A 63 13.51 -14.20 -6.91
CA VAL A 63 13.56 -12.72 -6.93
C VAL A 63 12.88 -12.08 -5.71
N ARG A 64 11.55 -12.23 -5.59
CA ARG A 64 10.75 -11.55 -4.55
C ARG A 64 9.39 -12.20 -4.37
N TYR A 65 8.76 -11.94 -3.23
CA TYR A 65 7.31 -12.16 -3.08
C TYR A 65 6.59 -11.00 -3.75
N TRP A 66 5.99 -11.28 -4.91
CA TRP A 66 5.31 -10.27 -5.72
C TRP A 66 3.83 -10.19 -5.33
N ASN A 67 3.41 -9.01 -4.86
CA ASN A 67 2.02 -8.71 -4.56
C ASN A 67 1.62 -7.42 -5.28
N ALA A 68 0.80 -7.56 -6.32
CA ALA A 68 0.26 -6.46 -7.09
C ALA A 68 -1.21 -6.22 -6.73
N PHE A 69 -1.59 -4.95 -6.70
CA PHE A 69 -2.92 -4.51 -6.31
C PHE A 69 -3.45 -3.48 -7.29
N GLY A 70 -4.78 -3.41 -7.40
CA GLY A 70 -5.43 -2.27 -8.01
C GLY A 70 -6.89 -2.15 -7.61
N LEU A 71 -7.49 -1.03 -8.03
CA LEU A 71 -8.85 -0.66 -7.64
C LEU A 71 -9.88 -1.13 -8.66
N GLY A 72 -11.10 -1.34 -8.18
CA GLY A 72 -12.26 -1.65 -9.03
C GLY A 72 -12.26 -3.08 -9.56
N LYS A 73 -13.44 -3.56 -9.96
CA LYS A 73 -13.58 -4.93 -10.47
C LYS A 73 -12.86 -5.03 -11.84
N PRO A 74 -11.89 -5.94 -12.01
CA PRO A 74 -11.25 -6.15 -13.30
C PRO A 74 -12.27 -6.54 -14.38
N GLN A 75 -12.11 -5.96 -15.57
CA GLN A 75 -12.80 -6.45 -16.76
C GLN A 75 -12.09 -7.71 -17.29
N VAL A 76 -12.88 -8.69 -17.73
CA VAL A 76 -12.34 -9.92 -18.32
C VAL A 76 -11.53 -9.56 -19.56
N SER A 77 -10.35 -10.17 -19.71
CA SER A 77 -9.47 -10.03 -20.88
C SER A 77 -8.89 -8.64 -21.20
N GLY A 78 -9.23 -7.60 -20.42
CA GLY A 78 -8.64 -6.27 -20.54
C GLY A 78 -7.20 -6.19 -20.02
N HIS A 79 -6.47 -5.18 -20.48
CA HIS A 79 -5.20 -4.78 -19.89
C HIS A 79 -5.46 -4.22 -18.49
N LEU A 80 -4.92 -4.86 -17.46
CA LEU A 80 -5.12 -4.48 -16.07
C LEU A 80 -3.88 -3.76 -15.53
N PRO A 81 -3.91 -2.43 -15.34
CA PRO A 81 -2.79 -1.67 -14.80
C PRO A 81 -2.65 -1.89 -13.29
N ILE A 82 -1.41 -2.04 -12.81
CA ILE A 82 -1.11 -2.16 -11.38
C ILE A 82 -1.14 -0.77 -10.73
N THR A 83 -1.98 -0.61 -9.69
CA THR A 83 -2.03 0.62 -8.88
C THR A 83 -0.86 0.69 -7.91
N ALA A 84 -0.62 -0.40 -7.17
CA ALA A 84 0.42 -0.47 -6.14
C ALA A 84 1.03 -1.87 -6.07
N GLU A 85 2.29 -1.93 -5.65
CA GLU A 85 2.98 -3.19 -5.34
C GLU A 85 3.43 -3.19 -3.88
N ILE A 86 3.19 -4.29 -3.15
CA ILE A 86 3.66 -4.49 -1.77
C ILE A 86 4.53 -5.74 -1.77
N ASN A 87 5.73 -5.60 -2.34
CA ASN A 87 6.63 -6.71 -2.61
C ASN A 87 7.63 -6.88 -1.48
N PHE A 88 7.98 -8.13 -1.16
CA PHE A 88 8.95 -8.44 -0.11
C PHE A 88 10.19 -9.14 -0.68
N PRO A 89 11.39 -8.88 -0.12
CA PRO A 89 12.58 -9.66 -0.45
C PRO A 89 12.38 -11.14 -0.17
N ARG A 90 13.25 -11.99 -0.75
CA ARG A 90 13.33 -13.41 -0.36
C ARG A 90 13.99 -13.60 0.99
N ALA A 91 15.13 -12.96 1.17
CA ALA A 91 15.99 -13.03 2.33
C ALA A 91 16.74 -11.71 2.48
N GLY A 92 17.25 -11.45 3.68
CA GLY A 92 18.08 -10.28 3.95
C GLY A 92 17.34 -8.97 3.78
N ILE A 93 18.13 -7.91 3.65
CA ILE A 93 17.66 -6.55 3.40
C ILE A 93 17.89 -6.24 1.93
N ASP A 94 16.83 -6.28 1.11
CA ASP A 94 16.87 -5.75 -0.25
C ASP A 94 16.19 -4.39 -0.33
N ARG A 95 17.00 -3.34 -0.35
CA ARG A 95 16.49 -1.96 -0.48
C ARG A 95 15.92 -1.69 -1.86
N LYS A 96 16.17 -2.50 -2.90
CA LYS A 96 15.53 -2.35 -4.22
C LYS A 96 14.04 -2.67 -4.17
N THR A 97 13.65 -3.55 -3.26
CA THR A 97 12.27 -3.94 -3.02
C THR A 97 11.52 -2.90 -2.18
N GLY A 98 10.31 -2.54 -2.62
CA GLY A 98 9.53 -1.43 -2.05
C GLY A 98 9.01 -1.65 -0.65
N ALA A 99 8.62 -2.87 -0.28
CA ALA A 99 8.11 -3.20 1.05
C ALA A 99 9.07 -4.14 1.82
N ALA A 100 8.88 -4.18 3.13
CA ALA A 100 9.53 -5.14 4.03
C ALA A 100 8.63 -5.45 5.21
N PHE A 101 9.01 -6.47 5.96
CA PHE A 101 8.49 -6.69 7.31
C PHE A 101 9.42 -6.02 8.31
N ALA A 102 8.84 -5.41 9.33
CA ALA A 102 9.57 -4.83 10.44
C ALA A 102 8.92 -5.24 11.76
N ARG A 103 9.68 -5.23 12.85
CA ARG A 103 9.18 -5.50 14.19
C ARG A 103 9.46 -4.35 15.14
N ASP A 104 8.59 -4.15 16.12
CA ASP A 104 8.86 -3.25 17.25
C ASP A 104 9.58 -3.99 18.40
N ALA A 105 9.82 -3.28 19.50
CA ALA A 105 10.45 -3.82 20.71
C ALA A 105 9.61 -4.91 21.41
N TRP A 106 8.30 -4.96 21.14
CA TRP A 106 7.38 -5.95 21.70
C TRP A 106 7.14 -7.14 20.75
N ASN A 107 7.89 -7.24 19.64
CA ASN A 107 7.78 -8.25 18.60
C ASN A 107 6.46 -8.23 17.80
N ASN A 108 5.70 -7.13 17.81
CA ASN A 108 4.62 -6.95 16.84
C ASN A 108 5.24 -6.78 15.45
N VAL A 109 4.62 -7.37 14.42
CA VAL A 109 5.15 -7.33 13.05
C VAL A 109 4.30 -6.42 12.20
N TYR A 110 4.96 -5.50 11.51
CA TYR A 110 4.35 -4.53 10.63
C TYR A 110 4.79 -4.78 9.19
N VAL A 111 3.90 -4.41 8.27
CA VAL A 111 4.24 -4.27 6.85
C VAL A 111 4.52 -2.81 6.59
N ILE A 112 5.69 -2.53 6.03
CA ILE A 112 6.14 -1.16 5.73
C ILE A 112 6.37 -0.97 4.24
N HIS A 113 6.44 0.28 3.80
CA HIS A 113 6.79 0.66 2.43
C HIS A 113 7.81 1.81 2.41
N ARG A 114 8.88 1.65 1.63
CA ARG A 114 10.00 2.60 1.47
C ARG A 114 9.73 3.71 0.43
N GLY A 115 8.46 3.97 0.12
CA GLY A 115 8.06 4.96 -0.89
C GLY A 115 8.36 4.65 -2.36
N LYS A 116 8.81 3.43 -2.69
CA LYS A 116 9.09 3.01 -4.08
C LYS A 116 7.81 2.68 -4.86
N ILE A 117 7.01 3.70 -5.17
CA ILE A 117 5.70 3.56 -5.83
C ILE A 117 5.74 3.71 -7.35
N GLY A 118 6.95 3.75 -7.93
CA GLY A 118 7.17 3.97 -9.35
C GLY A 118 6.52 2.92 -10.26
N GLY A 119 6.35 3.29 -11.53
CA GLY A 119 5.64 2.46 -12.52
C GLY A 119 5.87 2.87 -13.97
N GLY A 120 6.98 3.56 -14.26
CA GLY A 120 7.34 4.01 -15.61
C GLY A 120 6.80 5.39 -16.02
N LYS A 121 5.95 6.03 -15.20
CA LYS A 121 5.48 7.40 -15.43
C LYS A 121 6.47 8.43 -14.87
N LYS A 122 6.90 9.40 -15.68
CA LYS A 122 7.77 10.51 -15.28
C LYS A 122 7.09 11.30 -14.14
N GLY A 123 7.84 11.62 -13.09
CA GLY A 123 7.34 12.35 -11.91
C GLY A 123 6.71 11.50 -10.80
N ILE A 124 6.47 10.19 -11.04
CA ILE A 124 5.92 9.29 -10.01
C ILE A 124 7.06 8.43 -9.44
N GLY A 125 7.54 8.80 -8.25
CA GLY A 125 8.69 8.16 -7.61
C GLY A 125 8.74 8.41 -6.10
N LYS A 126 9.90 8.14 -5.51
CA LYS A 126 10.13 8.22 -4.06
C LYS A 126 9.89 9.64 -3.51
N THR A 127 10.42 10.66 -4.17
CA THR A 127 10.25 12.08 -3.77
C THR A 127 8.78 12.48 -3.71
N LEU A 128 8.00 12.19 -4.75
CA LEU A 128 6.56 12.45 -4.77
C LEU A 128 5.87 11.79 -3.56
N PHE A 129 6.24 10.55 -3.25
CA PHE A 129 5.68 9.83 -2.11
C PHE A 129 6.04 10.49 -0.78
N GLU A 130 7.32 10.77 -0.52
CA GLU A 130 7.76 11.38 0.75
C GLU A 130 7.13 12.76 0.99
N GLU A 131 6.97 13.58 -0.06
CA GLU A 131 6.44 14.93 0.06
C GLU A 131 4.90 14.96 0.22
N ASN A 132 4.18 14.01 -0.39
CA ASN A 132 2.73 14.10 -0.56
C ASN A 132 1.95 12.96 0.07
N TYR A 133 2.57 11.82 0.38
CA TYR A 133 1.88 10.76 1.11
C TYR A 133 1.64 11.21 2.55
N ARG A 134 0.37 11.22 2.96
CA ARG A 134 -0.04 11.40 4.35
C ARG A 134 -0.56 10.06 4.87
N GLY A 135 0.00 9.61 5.97
CA GLY A 135 -0.31 8.32 6.56
C GLY A 135 0.58 8.06 7.76
N ASN A 136 0.70 6.80 8.14
CA ASN A 136 1.51 6.42 9.29
C ASN A 136 2.97 6.31 8.88
N TRP A 137 3.82 7.04 9.58
CA TRP A 137 5.27 7.02 9.39
C TRP A 137 5.96 6.53 10.66
N ALA A 138 7.05 5.80 10.50
CA ALA A 138 7.88 5.37 11.61
C ALA A 138 9.36 5.32 11.19
N TRP A 139 10.23 5.61 12.15
CA TRP A 139 11.66 5.33 12.04
C TRP A 139 11.93 3.82 12.15
N MET A 140 12.75 3.32 11.23
CA MET A 140 13.14 1.92 11.15
C MET A 140 14.67 1.78 11.03
N GLU A 141 15.25 0.90 11.86
CA GLU A 141 16.57 0.32 11.62
C GLU A 141 16.46 -0.61 10.39
N ASP A 142 16.92 -0.13 9.24
CA ASP A 142 17.02 -0.89 7.99
C ASP A 142 18.47 -1.37 7.83
N GLY A 143 18.90 -2.31 8.69
CA GLY A 143 20.27 -2.81 8.73
C GLY A 143 21.23 -1.82 9.38
N ASP A 144 22.20 -1.35 8.61
CA ASP A 144 23.20 -0.34 8.99
C ASP A 144 22.72 1.11 8.83
N SER A 145 21.49 1.31 8.38
CA SER A 145 20.91 2.64 8.14
C SER A 145 19.60 2.85 8.89
N LEU A 146 19.37 4.07 9.36
CA LEU A 146 18.06 4.49 9.85
C LEU A 146 17.26 5.11 8.69
N ALA A 147 15.99 4.73 8.53
CA ALA A 147 15.12 5.26 7.49
C ALA A 147 13.70 5.51 8.02
N GLU A 148 13.06 6.58 7.54
CA GLU A 148 11.61 6.73 7.68
C GLU A 148 10.90 5.89 6.63
N VAL A 149 9.89 5.15 7.10
CA VAL A 149 9.08 4.28 6.26
C VAL A 149 7.61 4.49 6.55
N ALA A 150 6.79 4.35 5.50
CA ALA A 150 5.34 4.33 5.67
C ALA A 150 4.91 2.98 6.24
N VAL A 151 4.15 2.99 7.32
CA VAL A 151 3.56 1.78 7.91
C VAL A 151 2.22 1.51 7.25
N ILE A 152 2.13 0.39 6.53
CA ILE A 152 0.89 -0.05 5.88
C ILE A 152 -0.08 -0.61 6.91
N GLY A 153 0.41 -1.40 7.87
CA GLY A 153 -0.44 -2.06 8.85
C GLY A 153 0.29 -3.05 9.75
N ALA A 154 -0.35 -3.42 10.85
CA ALA A 154 0.10 -4.50 11.73
C ALA A 154 -0.34 -5.86 11.15
N LEU A 155 0.62 -6.72 10.79
CA LEU A 155 0.36 -7.99 10.09
C LEU A 155 -0.51 -8.96 10.90
N GLN A 156 -0.47 -8.87 12.23
CA GLN A 156 -1.31 -9.66 13.12
C GLN A 156 -2.74 -9.15 13.24
N SER A 157 -3.01 -7.90 12.85
CA SER A 157 -4.32 -7.30 13.01
C SER A 157 -5.39 -8.04 12.19
N PRO A 158 -6.58 -8.32 12.76
CA PRO A 158 -7.70 -8.84 11.99
C PRO A 158 -8.18 -7.83 10.92
N ARG A 159 -7.79 -6.56 11.03
CA ARG A 159 -8.11 -5.48 10.09
C ARG A 159 -7.04 -5.26 9.03
N PHE A 160 -5.95 -6.02 9.02
CA PHE A 160 -4.81 -5.78 8.14
C PHE A 160 -5.20 -5.68 6.65
N ALA A 161 -6.11 -6.52 6.15
CA ALA A 161 -6.56 -6.46 4.76
C ALA A 161 -7.24 -5.11 4.42
N LEU A 162 -7.96 -4.51 5.38
CA LEU A 162 -8.55 -3.17 5.22
C LEU A 162 -7.47 -2.10 5.23
N GLN A 163 -6.48 -2.21 6.12
CA GLN A 163 -5.33 -1.30 6.21
C GLN A 163 -4.54 -1.28 4.89
N ALA A 164 -4.24 -2.47 4.34
CA ALA A 164 -3.59 -2.60 3.04
C ALA A 164 -4.44 -2.05 1.89
N ALA A 165 -5.75 -2.31 1.87
CA ALA A 165 -6.65 -1.75 0.86
C ALA A 165 -6.70 -0.21 0.92
N HIS A 166 -6.67 0.37 2.12
CA HIS A 166 -6.61 1.80 2.33
C HIS A 166 -5.30 2.40 1.80
N PHE A 167 -4.15 1.77 2.07
CA PHE A 167 -2.89 2.16 1.46
C PHE A 167 -2.96 2.17 -0.08
N VAL A 168 -3.52 1.13 -0.71
CA VAL A 168 -3.67 1.06 -2.18
C VAL A 168 -4.51 2.22 -2.72
N ARG A 169 -5.60 2.61 -2.04
CA ARG A 169 -6.41 3.77 -2.41
C ARG A 169 -5.64 5.09 -2.29
N LYS A 170 -4.89 5.29 -1.19
CA LYS A 170 -4.04 6.47 -1.04
C LYS A 170 -2.97 6.56 -2.14
N ILE A 171 -2.38 5.44 -2.55
CA ILE A 171 -1.43 5.40 -3.68
C ILE A 171 -2.10 5.79 -5.00
N GLU A 172 -3.33 5.33 -5.27
CA GLU A 172 -4.06 5.75 -6.45
C GLU A 172 -4.26 7.26 -6.45
N LYS A 173 -4.80 7.83 -5.36
CA LYS A 173 -5.11 9.25 -5.27
C LYS A 173 -3.87 10.10 -5.46
N LEU A 174 -2.76 9.70 -4.83
CA LEU A 174 -1.46 10.34 -4.98
C LEU A 174 -0.98 10.35 -6.44
N LYS A 175 -1.09 9.22 -7.15
CA LYS A 175 -0.70 9.10 -8.57
C LYS A 175 -1.62 9.90 -9.49
N SER A 176 -2.91 9.95 -9.18
CA SER A 176 -3.91 10.71 -9.93
C SER A 176 -3.69 12.22 -9.76
N ALA A 177 -3.46 12.70 -8.53
CA ALA A 177 -3.14 14.10 -8.26
C ALA A 177 -1.86 14.57 -8.98
N ALA A 178 -0.81 13.74 -9.01
CA ALA A 178 0.42 14.07 -9.75
C ALA A 178 0.26 14.05 -11.28
N SER A 179 -0.77 13.40 -11.81
CA SER A 179 -1.07 13.38 -13.26
C SER A 179 -1.90 14.60 -13.69
N PHE A 180 -2.61 15.25 -12.77
CA PHE A 180 -3.27 16.54 -13.00
C PHE A 180 -2.22 17.66 -12.92
N SER A 181 -1.82 18.22 -14.07
CA SER A 181 -0.88 19.35 -14.09
C SER A 181 -1.55 20.64 -13.59
N SER A 182 -0.78 21.46 -12.86
CA SER A 182 -1.12 22.79 -12.36
C SER A 182 -1.44 23.83 -13.45
N GLN A 183 -1.30 23.48 -14.73
CA GLN A 183 -1.41 24.41 -15.85
C GLN A 183 -2.80 24.47 -16.49
N THR A 184 -3.78 23.69 -16.00
CA THR A 184 -5.12 23.58 -16.62
C THR A 184 -6.31 23.71 -15.65
N SER A 185 -6.09 24.07 -14.38
CA SER A 185 -7.19 24.20 -13.40
C SER A 185 -7.27 25.59 -12.79
N ILE A 186 -8.41 26.25 -13.00
CA ILE A 186 -8.90 27.32 -12.11
C ILE A 186 -9.66 26.59 -11.00
N ASN A 187 -9.05 26.45 -9.82
CA ASN A 187 -9.71 25.84 -8.66
C ASN A 187 -10.60 26.89 -7.98
N PHE A 188 -11.91 26.68 -8.01
CA PHE A 188 -12.81 27.37 -7.10
C PHE A 188 -12.66 26.73 -5.71
N SER A 189 -12.52 27.55 -4.68
CA SER A 189 -12.40 27.11 -3.29
C SER A 189 -13.74 26.58 -2.79
N GLU A 190 -14.07 25.36 -3.18
CA GLU A 190 -15.12 24.59 -2.51
C GLU A 190 -14.46 23.90 -1.31
N ALA A 191 -14.88 24.26 -0.09
CA ALA A 191 -14.47 23.51 1.09
C ALA A 191 -14.97 22.07 0.91
N ALA A 192 -14.06 21.11 1.00
CA ALA A 192 -14.35 19.70 0.93
C ALA A 192 -13.38 18.94 1.83
N PHE A 193 -13.84 17.85 2.43
CA PHE A 193 -12.98 16.98 3.22
C PHE A 193 -12.12 16.08 2.32
N HIS A 194 -10.79 16.17 2.49
CA HIS A 194 -9.79 15.45 1.72
C HIS A 194 -9.09 14.37 2.56
N GLU A 195 -9.59 13.14 2.57
CA GLU A 195 -9.03 12.05 3.39
C GLU A 195 -7.56 11.72 3.05
N GLU A 196 -7.13 11.95 1.81
CA GLU A 196 -5.74 11.72 1.37
C GLU A 196 -4.74 12.70 1.96
N LEU A 197 -5.22 13.83 2.48
CA LEU A 197 -4.42 14.82 3.19
C LEU A 197 -4.41 14.57 4.70
N VAL A 198 -5.18 13.59 5.19
CA VAL A 198 -5.20 13.22 6.61
C VAL A 198 -4.03 12.29 6.96
N GLY A 199 -3.40 12.63 8.09
CA GLY A 199 -2.16 12.06 8.56
C GLY A 199 -1.05 13.11 8.57
N SER A 200 0.05 12.80 9.24
CA SER A 200 1.20 13.71 9.26
C SER A 200 2.08 13.48 8.03
N PRO A 201 2.84 14.50 7.57
CA PRO A 201 4.10 14.23 6.89
C PRO A 201 5.00 13.37 7.80
N PRO A 202 6.16 12.88 7.34
CA PRO A 202 7.10 12.22 8.24
C PRO A 202 7.48 13.15 9.40
N SER A 203 6.86 12.95 10.56
CA SER A 203 7.16 13.67 11.80
C SER A 203 6.62 12.88 12.99
N SER A 204 7.53 12.63 13.95
CA SER A 204 7.43 11.88 15.21
C SER A 204 6.56 10.60 15.19
N PRO A 205 7.15 9.41 15.44
CA PRO A 205 6.39 8.16 15.40
C PRO A 205 5.26 8.19 16.45
N PRO A 206 4.07 7.64 16.13
CA PRO A 206 2.97 7.57 17.08
C PRO A 206 3.34 6.70 18.28
N ASP A 207 2.80 7.02 19.46
CA ASP A 207 3.02 6.25 20.70
C ASP A 207 2.67 4.76 20.52
N ASN A 208 1.64 4.48 19.72
CA ASN A 208 1.27 3.14 19.29
C ASN A 208 1.03 3.08 17.77
N ILE A 209 1.93 2.42 17.05
CA ILE A 209 1.88 2.27 15.59
C ILE A 209 0.64 1.47 15.15
N ALA A 210 0.22 0.46 15.91
CA ALA A 210 -0.92 -0.38 15.55
C ALA A 210 -2.25 0.40 15.60
N ASP A 211 -2.43 1.23 16.63
CA ASP A 211 -3.63 2.08 16.78
C ASP A 211 -3.68 3.14 15.67
N ALA A 212 -2.52 3.71 15.31
CA ALA A 212 -2.42 4.65 14.20
C ALA A 212 -2.84 4.03 12.85
N CYS A 213 -2.56 2.73 12.63
CA CYS A 213 -3.04 2.01 11.44
C CYS A 213 -4.57 1.90 11.37
N ASP A 214 -5.26 1.83 12.52
CA ASP A 214 -6.71 1.76 12.57
C ASP A 214 -7.38 3.13 12.54
N HIS A 215 -6.71 4.16 13.08
CA HIS A 215 -7.16 5.54 12.99
C HIS A 215 -7.43 5.95 11.53
N ASP A 216 -6.49 5.67 10.63
CA ASP A 216 -6.62 5.94 9.20
C ASP A 216 -7.87 5.28 8.58
N LEU A 217 -8.24 4.08 9.04
CA LEU A 217 -9.46 3.42 8.57
C LEU A 217 -10.73 4.13 9.07
N ILE A 218 -10.73 4.59 10.31
CA ILE A 218 -11.85 5.31 10.92
C ILE A 218 -12.08 6.62 10.18
N ILE A 219 -11.01 7.40 9.94
CA ILE A 219 -11.07 8.64 9.17
C ILE A 219 -11.64 8.40 7.78
N SER A 220 -11.17 7.38 7.06
CA SER A 220 -11.70 7.07 5.72
C SER A 220 -13.19 6.72 5.73
N GLN A 221 -13.65 5.98 6.74
CA GLN A 221 -15.07 5.67 6.86
C GLN A 221 -15.90 6.92 7.17
N LEU A 222 -15.41 7.77 8.08
CA LEU A 222 -16.04 9.04 8.39
C LEU A 222 -16.13 9.94 7.14
N ALA A 223 -15.04 10.04 6.37
CA ALA A 223 -14.99 10.78 5.11
C ALA A 223 -16.10 10.34 4.15
N ALA A 224 -16.22 9.02 3.95
CA ALA A 224 -17.23 8.45 3.08
C ALA A 224 -18.66 8.72 3.58
N LEU A 225 -18.88 8.75 4.89
CA LEU A 225 -20.18 9.10 5.49
C LEU A 225 -20.50 10.59 5.29
N LEU A 226 -19.55 11.48 5.57
CA LEU A 226 -19.70 12.93 5.38
C LEU A 226 -20.02 13.27 3.91
N HIS A 227 -19.32 12.64 2.97
CA HIS A 227 -19.57 12.84 1.55
C HIS A 227 -20.99 12.38 1.14
N ARG A 228 -21.48 11.25 1.68
CA ARG A 228 -22.86 10.78 1.45
C ARG A 228 -23.90 11.75 2.00
N TRP A 229 -23.57 12.42 3.11
CA TRP A 229 -24.43 13.43 3.72
C TRP A 229 -24.36 14.79 3.03
N LYS A 230 -23.61 14.90 1.91
CA LYS A 230 -23.38 16.13 1.16
C LYS A 230 -22.82 17.27 2.04
N PHE A 231 -22.14 16.93 3.12
CA PHE A 231 -21.32 17.90 3.84
C PHE A 231 -20.18 18.28 2.89
N ARG A 232 -20.21 19.53 2.43
CA ARG A 232 -19.13 20.18 1.69
C ARG A 232 -18.27 20.87 2.73
#